data_AF-A0A2V8EXJ2-F1
#
_entry.id   AF-A0A2V8EXJ2-F1
#
_cell.length_a   1.000
_cell.length_b   1.000
_cell.length_c   1.000
_cell.angle_alpha   90.00
_cell.angle_beta   90.00
_cell.angle_gamma   90.00
#
_symmetry.space_group_name_H-M   'P 1'
#
loop_
_entity.id
_entity.type
_entity.pdbx_description
1 polymer ?
#
loop_
_entity_poly.entity_id
_entity_poly.type
_entity_poly.pdbx_seq_one_letter_code
_entity_poly.pdbx_strand_id
1 'polypeptide(L)'
;NAMPATIQSGMSTTLQWASSNATTITLDGSPVNASGSRVVSPTATTTYTLVASNASGSVQSAATVTVTAPPPPVTPLTYMTDIKPIMDSNCIMCHGGPFPTAGRDFSTYAGVMTVVTPGDPNSRIIQMTKPGGPMNGFLNPDPLGKADIIYRWIVNFGAPQQ
;
A
#
# COMPACT_ATOMS: atom_id res chain seq x y z
N ASN A 1 -2.86 22.16 19.03
CA ASN A 1 -2.28 21.36 17.93
C ASN A 1 -2.84 19.93 17.97
N ALA A 2 -2.72 19.18 16.87
CA ALA A 2 -3.04 17.76 16.80
C ALA A 2 -1.75 16.95 16.61
N MET A 3 -1.62 15.81 17.30
CA MET A 3 -0.45 14.94 17.15
C MET A 3 -0.87 13.45 17.19
N PRO A 4 -0.70 12.71 16.07
CA PRO A 4 -0.26 13.18 14.74
C PRO A 4 -1.31 14.06 14.03
N ALA A 5 -0.89 14.98 13.16
CA ALA A 5 -1.81 15.84 12.40
C ALA A 5 -2.50 15.10 11.22
N THR A 6 -1.94 13.97 10.79
CA THR A 6 -2.50 13.12 9.74
C THR A 6 -2.74 11.72 10.27
N ILE A 7 -3.93 11.18 10.04
CA ILE A 7 -4.34 9.84 10.47
C ILE A 7 -5.13 9.14 9.37
N GLN A 8 -5.20 7.81 9.42
CA GLN A 8 -6.19 7.07 8.64
C GLN A 8 -7.59 7.20 9.26
N SER A 9 -8.62 7.07 8.45
CA SER A 9 -10.02 7.17 8.90
C SER A 9 -10.30 6.28 10.13
N GLY A 10 -10.84 6.89 11.18
CA GLY A 10 -11.21 6.19 12.42
C GLY A 10 -10.04 5.91 13.38
N MET A 11 -8.79 6.17 12.97
CA MET A 11 -7.64 6.14 13.90
C MET A 11 -7.72 7.34 14.85
N SER A 12 -6.90 7.32 15.91
CA SER A 12 -6.90 8.38 16.92
C SER A 12 -5.75 9.37 16.74
N THR A 13 -6.01 10.62 17.10
CA THR A 13 -5.00 11.66 17.32
C THR A 13 -5.28 12.38 18.64
N THR A 14 -4.25 13.00 19.20
CA THR A 14 -4.36 13.79 20.42
C THR A 14 -4.38 15.27 20.07
N LEU A 15 -5.49 15.94 20.40
CA LEU A 15 -5.53 17.39 20.47
C LEU A 15 -4.89 17.84 21.79
N GLN A 16 -4.08 18.88 21.72
CA GLN A 16 -3.50 19.54 22.89
C GLN A 16 -3.61 21.05 22.73
N TRP A 17 -3.92 21.74 23.82
CA TRP A 17 -4.04 23.19 23.83
C TRP A 17 -3.58 23.77 25.16
N ALA A 18 -3.15 25.03 25.09
CA ALA A 18 -2.86 25.89 26.22
C ALA A 18 -3.22 27.32 25.84
N SER A 19 -3.70 28.08 26.80
CA SER A 19 -4.06 29.49 26.66
C SER A 19 -3.73 30.23 27.95
N SER A 20 -3.59 31.55 27.85
CA SER A 20 -3.26 32.42 28.98
C SER A 20 -4.21 33.61 29.01
N ASN A 21 -4.56 34.09 30.21
CA ASN A 21 -5.39 35.29 30.42
C ASN A 21 -6.81 35.23 29.81
N ALA A 22 -7.32 34.03 29.55
CA ALA A 22 -8.69 33.81 29.07
C ALA A 22 -9.62 33.46 30.25
N THR A 23 -10.82 34.03 30.27
CA THR A 23 -11.86 33.71 31.27
C THR A 23 -12.79 32.60 30.79
N THR A 24 -13.00 32.49 29.48
CA THR A 24 -13.82 31.43 28.87
C THR A 24 -13.07 30.83 27.68
N ILE A 25 -13.10 29.50 27.57
CA ILE A 25 -12.44 28.78 26.49
C ILE A 25 -13.36 27.68 25.99
N THR A 26 -13.52 27.60 24.68
CA THR A 26 -14.28 26.55 24.04
C THR A 26 -13.46 25.84 22.98
N LEU A 27 -13.70 24.54 22.82
CA LEU A 27 -13.23 23.72 21.70
C LEU A 27 -14.46 23.28 20.92
N ASP A 28 -14.60 23.77 19.68
CA ASP A 28 -15.80 23.60 18.83
C ASP A 28 -17.09 23.98 19.57
N GLY A 29 -17.05 25.10 20.29
CA GLY A 29 -18.19 25.62 21.07
C GLY A 29 -18.40 24.94 22.44
N SER A 30 -17.71 23.83 22.73
CA SER A 30 -17.81 23.15 24.03
C SER A 30 -16.81 23.71 25.05
N PRO A 31 -17.21 24.07 26.28
CA PRO A 31 -16.30 24.58 27.30
C PRO A 31 -15.15 23.61 27.62
N VAL A 32 -13.93 24.14 27.76
CA VAL A 32 -12.74 23.38 28.15
C VAL A 32 -11.85 24.18 29.10
N ASN A 33 -10.94 23.50 29.80
CA ASN A 33 -9.95 24.14 30.66
C ASN A 33 -8.90 24.94 29.86
N ALA A 34 -8.20 25.86 30.54
CA ALA A 34 -7.18 26.72 29.96
C ALA A 34 -6.03 25.99 29.28
N SER A 35 -5.67 24.84 29.83
CA SER A 35 -4.83 23.86 29.18
C SER A 35 -5.48 22.49 29.29
N GLY A 36 -5.22 21.65 28.30
CA GLY A 36 -5.82 20.34 28.25
C GLY A 36 -5.42 19.53 27.04
N SER A 37 -5.92 18.31 27.02
CA SER A 37 -5.76 17.38 25.92
C SER A 37 -7.04 16.58 25.72
N ARG A 38 -7.30 16.18 24.47
CA ARG A 38 -8.45 15.35 24.09
C ARG A 38 -8.05 14.41 22.97
N VAL A 39 -8.29 13.11 23.17
CA VAL A 39 -8.17 12.12 22.11
C VAL A 39 -9.42 12.17 21.25
N VAL A 40 -9.25 12.19 19.93
CA VAL A 40 -10.32 12.21 18.93
C VAL A 40 -10.03 11.19 17.83
N SER A 41 -11.09 10.66 17.22
CA SER A 41 -10.99 9.67 16.12
C SER A 41 -11.86 10.06 14.92
N PRO A 42 -11.55 11.18 14.21
CA PRO A 42 -12.36 11.62 13.09
C PRO A 42 -12.30 10.64 11.91
N THR A 43 -13.42 10.50 11.20
CA THR A 43 -13.52 9.67 9.97
C THR A 43 -13.36 10.48 8.68
N ALA A 44 -13.41 11.81 8.79
CA ALA A 44 -13.18 12.77 7.72
C ALA A 44 -12.28 13.91 8.21
N THR A 45 -11.58 14.59 7.29
CA THR A 45 -10.73 15.74 7.63
C THR A 45 -11.52 16.75 8.44
N THR A 46 -11.05 17.03 9.65
CA THR A 46 -11.78 17.83 10.64
C THR A 46 -10.88 18.93 11.15
N THR A 47 -11.39 20.16 11.19
CA THR A 47 -10.71 21.31 11.79
C THR A 47 -11.33 21.61 13.14
N TYR A 48 -10.53 21.49 14.20
CA TYR A 48 -10.91 21.79 15.57
C TYR A 48 -10.54 23.25 15.88
N THR A 49 -11.52 24.02 16.35
CA THR A 49 -11.35 25.46 16.64
C THR A 49 -11.42 25.69 18.14
N LEU A 50 -10.34 26.23 18.69
CA LEU A 50 -10.27 26.72 20.05
C LEU A 50 -10.58 28.22 20.06
N VAL A 51 -11.55 28.64 20.87
CA VAL A 51 -11.87 30.05 21.09
C VAL A 51 -11.55 30.40 22.53
N ALA A 52 -10.73 31.42 22.76
CA ALA A 52 -10.39 31.91 24.08
C ALA A 52 -10.82 33.37 24.19
N SER A 53 -11.58 33.71 25.24
CA SER A 53 -12.17 35.04 25.41
C SER A 53 -11.95 35.57 26.82
N ASN A 54 -11.85 36.90 26.92
CA ASN A 54 -11.84 37.67 28.16
C ASN A 54 -12.56 39.01 27.95
N ALA A 55 -12.54 39.88 28.97
CA ALA A 55 -13.18 41.20 28.89
C ALA A 55 -12.63 42.11 27.77
N SER A 56 -11.40 41.85 27.30
CA SER A 56 -10.76 42.62 26.22
C SER A 56 -11.12 42.12 24.82
N GLY A 57 -11.68 40.92 24.69
CA GLY A 57 -12.09 40.35 23.40
C GLY A 57 -11.91 38.84 23.32
N SER A 58 -11.89 38.32 22.09
CA SER A 58 -11.74 36.89 21.78
C SER A 58 -10.66 36.65 20.74
N VAL A 59 -9.92 35.55 20.89
CA VAL A 59 -8.95 35.03 19.92
C VAL A 59 -9.31 33.60 19.56
N GLN A 60 -8.94 33.18 18.36
CA GLN A 60 -9.17 31.82 17.87
C GLN A 60 -7.86 31.15 17.45
N SER A 61 -7.79 29.84 17.64
CA SER A 61 -6.71 28.98 17.14
C SER A 61 -7.33 27.71 16.56
N ALA A 62 -6.78 27.21 15.46
CA ALA A 62 -7.30 26.02 14.79
C ALA A 62 -6.24 24.92 14.70
N ALA A 63 -6.68 23.67 14.80
CA ALA A 63 -5.88 22.48 14.48
C ALA A 63 -6.65 21.60 13.50
N THR A 64 -6.10 21.39 12.31
CA THR A 64 -6.67 20.49 11.30
C THR A 64 -6.08 19.10 11.44
N VAL A 65 -6.96 18.11 11.55
CA VAL A 65 -6.63 16.69 11.45
C VAL A 65 -6.96 16.23 10.04
N THR A 66 -5.93 15.96 9.24
CA THR A 66 -6.08 15.40 7.90
C THR A 66 -6.39 13.92 8.02
N VAL A 67 -7.52 13.50 7.46
CA VAL A 67 -7.89 12.08 7.43
C VAL A 67 -7.65 11.53 6.04
N THR A 68 -6.83 10.48 5.96
CA THR A 68 -6.59 9.73 4.73
C THR A 68 -7.40 8.44 4.71
N ALA A 69 -7.76 7.98 3.51
CA ALA A 69 -8.31 6.65 3.34
C ALA A 69 -7.24 5.60 3.67
N PRO A 70 -7.63 4.41 4.18
CA PRO A 70 -6.71 3.28 4.23
C PRO A 70 -6.22 2.95 2.81
N PRO A 71 -4.99 2.43 2.66
CA PRO A 71 -4.54 1.91 1.37
C PRO A 71 -5.50 0.82 0.90
N PRO A 72 -5.70 0.66 -0.42
CA PRO A 72 -6.50 -0.43 -0.94
C PRO A 72 -5.94 -1.78 -0.49
N PRO A 73 -6.79 -2.79 -0.26
CA PRO A 73 -6.33 -4.15 0.03
C PRO A 73 -5.38 -4.65 -1.05
N VAL A 74 -4.26 -5.26 -0.66
CA VAL A 74 -3.40 -5.96 -1.61
C VAL A 74 -4.00 -7.34 -1.89
N THR A 75 -4.36 -7.62 -3.14
CA THR A 75 -4.76 -8.97 -3.55
C THR A 75 -3.50 -9.83 -3.70
N PRO A 76 -3.38 -10.95 -2.97
CA PRO A 76 -2.26 -11.87 -3.13
C PRO A 76 -2.24 -12.46 -4.54
N LEU A 77 -1.06 -12.50 -5.17
CA LEU A 77 -0.86 -13.24 -6.41
C LEU A 77 -0.48 -14.69 -6.08
N THR A 78 -1.02 -15.63 -6.85
CA THR A 78 -0.76 -17.07 -6.71
C THR A 78 -0.30 -17.66 -8.02
N TYR A 79 0.40 -18.79 -7.96
CA TYR A 79 0.78 -19.47 -9.17
C TYR A 79 -0.45 -19.88 -9.99
N MET A 80 -1.45 -20.49 -9.35
CA MET A 80 -2.58 -21.09 -10.06
C MET A 80 -3.44 -20.05 -10.79
N THR A 81 -3.70 -18.91 -10.15
CA THR A 81 -4.60 -17.89 -10.71
C THR A 81 -3.88 -16.98 -11.68
N ASP A 82 -2.64 -16.56 -11.36
CA ASP A 82 -2.02 -15.42 -12.02
C ASP A 82 -0.86 -15.81 -12.93
N ILE A 83 -0.11 -16.85 -12.57
CA ILE A 83 1.14 -17.21 -13.25
C ILE A 83 0.94 -18.34 -14.24
N LYS A 84 0.16 -19.36 -13.87
CA LYS A 84 -0.10 -20.51 -14.72
C LYS A 84 -0.66 -20.10 -16.09
N PRO A 85 -1.63 -19.17 -16.20
CA PRO A 85 -2.11 -18.73 -17.52
C PRO A 85 -1.02 -18.06 -18.38
N ILE A 86 -0.07 -17.35 -17.76
CA ILE A 86 1.07 -16.75 -18.46
C ILE A 86 1.99 -17.85 -18.98
N MET A 87 2.31 -18.84 -18.15
CA MET A 87 3.16 -19.98 -18.55
C MET A 87 2.53 -20.75 -19.70
N ASP A 88 1.24 -21.09 -19.56
CA ASP A 88 0.48 -21.85 -20.55
C ASP A 88 0.44 -21.14 -21.90
N SER A 89 0.18 -19.83 -21.91
CA SER A 89 0.01 -19.07 -23.15
C SER A 89 1.32 -18.63 -23.80
N ASN A 90 2.38 -18.38 -23.03
CA ASN A 90 3.55 -17.66 -23.52
C ASN A 90 4.87 -18.42 -23.39
N CYS A 91 4.91 -19.51 -22.61
CA CYS A 91 6.18 -20.14 -22.26
C CYS A 91 6.21 -21.63 -22.62
N ILE A 92 5.13 -22.38 -22.38
CA ILE A 92 5.09 -23.83 -22.58
C ILE A 92 5.37 -24.24 -24.03
N MET A 93 5.01 -23.41 -25.01
CA MET A 93 5.23 -23.73 -26.43
C MET A 93 6.70 -24.05 -26.77
N CYS A 94 7.65 -23.43 -26.04
CA CYS A 94 9.09 -23.68 -26.21
C CYS A 94 9.73 -24.32 -24.97
N HIS A 95 9.19 -24.06 -23.78
CA HIS A 95 9.70 -24.53 -22.48
C HIS A 95 8.74 -25.57 -21.87
N GLY A 96 8.27 -26.52 -22.67
CA GLY A 96 7.40 -27.59 -22.22
C GLY A 96 7.45 -28.81 -23.13
N GLY A 97 6.76 -29.88 -22.75
CA GLY A 97 6.69 -31.11 -23.52
C GLY A 97 7.98 -31.96 -23.49
N PRO A 98 8.14 -32.92 -24.42
CA PRO A 98 9.23 -33.91 -24.37
C PRO A 98 10.62 -33.34 -24.69
N PHE A 99 10.71 -32.18 -25.34
CA PHE A 99 11.97 -31.53 -25.69
C PHE A 99 11.96 -30.04 -25.33
N PRO A 100 11.91 -29.71 -24.03
CA PRO A 100 11.86 -28.33 -23.60
C PRO A 100 13.18 -27.62 -23.92
N THR A 101 13.08 -26.38 -24.41
CA THR A 101 14.25 -25.52 -24.64
C THR A 101 15.02 -25.36 -23.33
N ALA A 102 16.34 -25.59 -23.40
CA ALA A 102 17.24 -25.58 -22.24
C ALA A 102 16.86 -26.58 -21.13
N GLY A 103 16.08 -27.63 -21.44
CA GLY A 103 15.71 -28.67 -20.47
C GLY A 103 14.70 -28.20 -19.41
N ARG A 104 14.00 -27.07 -19.61
CA ARG A 104 13.10 -26.48 -18.62
C ARG A 104 11.64 -26.68 -19.01
N ASP A 105 10.92 -27.45 -18.20
CA ASP A 105 9.47 -27.62 -18.36
C ASP A 105 8.74 -26.68 -17.40
N PHE A 106 7.97 -25.73 -17.94
CA PHE A 106 7.17 -24.76 -17.18
C PHE A 106 5.68 -25.14 -17.10
N SER A 107 5.31 -26.36 -17.48
CA SER A 107 3.94 -26.86 -17.35
C SER A 107 3.49 -27.12 -15.91
N THR A 108 4.42 -27.09 -14.96
CA THR A 108 4.15 -27.31 -13.53
C THR A 108 4.74 -26.21 -12.65
N TYR A 109 4.17 -26.02 -11.46
CA TYR A 109 4.72 -25.12 -10.45
C TYR A 109 6.18 -25.46 -10.13
N ALA A 110 6.48 -26.74 -9.86
CA ALA A 110 7.83 -27.20 -9.55
C ALA A 110 8.84 -26.86 -10.67
N GLY A 111 8.41 -27.03 -11.92
CA GLY A 111 9.21 -26.67 -13.10
C GLY A 111 9.52 -25.17 -13.19
N VAL A 112 8.53 -24.32 -12.95
CA VAL A 112 8.73 -22.86 -12.86
C VAL A 112 9.65 -22.50 -11.68
N MET A 113 9.52 -23.18 -10.54
CA MET A 113 10.35 -22.92 -9.37
C MET A 113 11.84 -23.23 -9.58
N THR A 114 12.23 -23.99 -10.62
CA THR A 114 13.65 -24.19 -10.98
C THR A 114 14.38 -22.92 -11.43
N VAL A 115 13.64 -21.86 -11.79
CA VAL A 115 14.16 -20.54 -12.21
C VAL A 115 13.73 -19.40 -11.30
N VAL A 116 13.04 -19.72 -10.21
CA VAL A 116 12.51 -18.76 -9.25
C VAL A 116 13.22 -18.96 -7.92
N THR A 117 13.66 -17.86 -7.33
CA THR A 117 14.06 -17.79 -5.93
C THR A 117 13.06 -16.85 -5.24
N PRO A 118 12.16 -17.36 -4.37
CA PRO A 118 11.17 -16.54 -3.67
C PRO A 118 11.81 -15.32 -3.01
N GLY A 119 11.22 -14.14 -3.22
CA GLY A 119 11.72 -12.87 -2.69
C GLY A 119 12.91 -12.27 -3.43
N ASP A 120 13.55 -12.99 -4.37
CA ASP A 120 14.73 -12.48 -5.08
C ASP A 120 14.36 -11.79 -6.41
N PRO A 121 14.58 -10.47 -6.54
CA PRO A 121 14.36 -9.73 -7.79
C PRO A 121 15.32 -10.14 -8.91
N ASN A 122 16.37 -10.89 -8.60
CA ASN A 122 17.33 -11.42 -9.58
C ASN A 122 16.99 -12.84 -10.04
N SER A 123 15.85 -13.40 -9.61
CA SER A 123 15.33 -14.68 -10.12
C SER A 123 15.46 -14.76 -11.64
N ARG A 124 15.94 -15.89 -12.15
CA ARG A 124 16.28 -16.06 -13.57
C ARG A 124 15.11 -15.70 -14.47
N ILE A 125 13.89 -16.08 -14.09
CA ILE A 125 12.69 -15.76 -14.88
C ILE A 125 12.43 -14.25 -14.95
N ILE A 126 12.67 -13.47 -13.88
CA ILE A 126 12.56 -12.01 -13.89
C ILE A 126 13.58 -11.41 -14.87
N GLN A 127 14.82 -11.90 -14.86
CA GLN A 127 15.84 -11.41 -15.79
C GLN A 127 15.51 -11.72 -17.26
N MET A 128 14.75 -12.79 -17.51
CA MET A 128 14.30 -13.17 -18.85
C MET A 128 13.11 -12.33 -19.32
N THR A 129 12.18 -12.02 -18.42
CA THR A 129 10.90 -11.38 -18.74
C THR A 129 10.89 -9.87 -18.55
N LYS A 130 11.86 -9.27 -17.87
CA LYS A 130 11.96 -7.81 -17.71
C LYS A 130 12.01 -7.10 -19.07
N PRO A 131 11.66 -5.80 -19.15
CA PRO A 131 11.77 -5.02 -20.39
C PRO A 131 13.17 -5.13 -21.02
N GLY A 132 13.23 -5.48 -22.31
CA GLY A 132 14.48 -5.73 -23.04
C GLY A 132 15.15 -7.09 -22.74
N GLY A 133 14.58 -7.89 -21.83
CA GLY A 133 14.97 -9.28 -21.61
C GLY A 133 14.61 -10.17 -22.81
N PRO A 134 15.34 -11.26 -23.03
CA PRO A 134 15.22 -12.06 -24.24
C PRO A 134 13.84 -12.73 -24.40
N MET A 135 13.10 -12.95 -23.29
CA MET A 135 11.76 -13.56 -23.32
C MET A 135 10.62 -12.53 -23.22
N ASN A 136 10.93 -11.25 -23.01
CA ASN A 136 9.91 -10.21 -22.83
C ASN A 136 9.00 -10.05 -24.06
N GLY A 137 9.56 -10.09 -25.27
CA GLY A 137 8.80 -9.98 -26.52
C GLY A 137 7.80 -11.13 -26.79
N PHE A 138 7.88 -12.23 -26.02
CA PHE A 138 6.97 -13.36 -26.15
C PHE A 138 5.79 -13.31 -25.17
N LEU A 139 5.78 -12.35 -24.24
CA LEU A 139 4.70 -12.13 -23.26
C LEU A 139 3.51 -11.38 -23.88
N ASN A 140 3.02 -11.82 -25.04
CA ASN A 140 1.90 -11.19 -25.74
C ASN A 140 0.54 -11.51 -25.09
N PRO A 141 -0.45 -10.61 -25.16
CA PRO A 141 -0.42 -9.30 -25.82
C PRO A 141 0.15 -8.16 -24.95
N ASP A 142 0.44 -8.41 -23.67
CA ASP A 142 0.86 -7.39 -22.70
C ASP A 142 2.17 -7.77 -22.00
N PRO A 143 3.32 -7.47 -22.62
CA PRO A 143 4.61 -7.91 -22.10
C PRO A 143 5.03 -7.19 -20.83
N LEU A 144 4.60 -5.94 -20.63
CA LEU A 144 4.94 -5.16 -19.44
C LEU A 144 4.08 -5.60 -18.24
N GLY A 145 2.76 -5.71 -18.42
CA GLY A 145 1.86 -6.13 -17.34
C GLY A 145 2.14 -7.57 -16.90
N LYS A 146 2.38 -8.50 -17.83
CA LYS A 146 2.73 -9.89 -17.48
C LYS A 146 4.08 -10.00 -16.77
N ALA A 147 5.08 -9.21 -17.17
CA ALA A 147 6.36 -9.16 -16.47
C ALA A 147 6.21 -8.59 -15.05
N ASP A 148 5.38 -7.57 -14.85
CA ASP A 148 5.06 -7.01 -13.53
C ASP A 148 4.37 -8.05 -12.63
N ILE A 149 3.39 -8.80 -13.15
CA ILE A 149 2.71 -9.87 -12.41
C ILE A 149 3.71 -10.94 -11.94
N ILE A 150 4.61 -11.39 -12.84
CA ILE A 150 5.67 -12.36 -12.48
C ILE A 150 6.59 -11.78 -11.40
N TYR A 151 7.04 -10.53 -11.56
CA TYR A 151 7.91 -9.87 -10.58
C TYR A 151 7.24 -9.80 -9.21
N ARG A 152 6.01 -9.30 -9.13
CA ARG A 152 5.28 -9.12 -7.87
C ARG A 152 4.98 -10.46 -7.20
N TRP A 153 4.57 -11.47 -7.96
CA TRP A 153 4.35 -12.82 -7.42
C TRP A 153 5.62 -13.36 -6.75
N ILE A 154 6.79 -13.20 -7.36
CA ILE A 154 8.07 -13.67 -6.80
C ILE A 154 8.52 -12.82 -5.61
N VAL A 155 8.62 -11.51 -5.82
CA VAL A 155 9.32 -10.59 -4.91
C VAL A 155 8.42 -10.14 -3.77
N ASN A 156 7.16 -9.79 -4.06
CA ASN A 156 6.27 -9.22 -3.06
C ASN A 156 5.45 -10.29 -2.33
N PHE A 157 5.15 -11.40 -2.99
CA PHE A 157 4.29 -12.46 -2.44
C PHE A 157 5.01 -13.76 -2.08
N GLY A 158 6.29 -13.92 -2.47
CA GLY A 158 7.07 -15.10 -2.10
C GLY A 158 6.77 -16.36 -2.92
N ALA A 159 6.30 -16.18 -4.15
CA ALA A 159 5.99 -17.23 -5.12
C ALA A 159 5.05 -18.36 -4.61
N PRO A 160 3.92 -18.04 -3.96
CA PRO A 160 3.03 -19.06 -3.40
C PRO A 160 2.35 -19.83 -4.53
N GLN A 161 2.12 -21.12 -4.30
CA GLN A 161 1.43 -21.98 -5.26
C GLN A 161 -0.10 -21.72 -5.24
N GLN A 162 -0.67 -21.56 -4.04
CA GLN A 162 -2.09 -21.29 -3.75
C GLN A 162 -2.18 -20.24 -2.64
#